data_AF-A0A2M4AYS0-F1
#
_entry.id   AF-A0A2M4AYS0-F1
#
_cell.length_a   1.000
_cell.length_b   1.000
_cell.length_c   1.000
_cell.angle_alpha   90.00
_cell.angle_beta   90.00
_cell.angle_gamma   90.00
#
_symmetry.space_group_name_H-M   'P 1'
#
loop_
_entity.id
_entity.type
_entity.pdbx_description
1 polymer ?
#
loop_
_entity_poly.entity_id
_entity_poly.type
_entity_poly.pdbx_seq_one_letter_code
_entity_poly.pdbx_strand_id
1 'polypeptide(L)'
;MSLHLMCLTSDGGVPIYSKKRGDCETLPFSTIASLNGVHMFCKSQGVDLPITYLEDSMIMWKEYEGTIVMIGIARDITEKTLRHLLDYSYQAMVFCVGIQSIKKIKNIDRFKRELKNYYYPIVDQLLEVVENDFFRYVDCILCTESTSMLTKLNEFSVQIGSPFCALLVRQRIACGTEGWWDLDVIDRKLLMLLLNASSTIQQDVPVFLPKKSPSIAYRFISIPLTQGVSICALCGAEPPYDVLQGISQQFWMSELDMLIAAEQNYAKHFPATVELDPHIIGFLLLNREQAKYVMSRGVPSLNNSTAT
;
A
#
# COMPACT_ATOMS: atom_id res chain seq x y z
N MET A 1 -1.81 -22.61 2.02
CA MET A 1 -1.85 -21.49 1.06
C MET A 1 -0.64 -21.52 0.14
N SER A 2 -0.91 -21.49 -1.17
CA SER A 2 0.07 -21.18 -2.20
C SER A 2 -0.50 -20.15 -3.17
N LEU A 3 0.36 -19.22 -3.60
CA LEU A 3 -0.03 -18.12 -4.48
C LEU A 3 1.09 -17.85 -5.48
N HIS A 4 0.75 -17.80 -6.76
CA HIS A 4 1.60 -17.31 -7.82
C HIS A 4 0.95 -16.09 -8.47
N LEU A 5 1.73 -15.04 -8.64
CA LEU A 5 1.34 -13.84 -9.35
C LEU A 5 2.34 -13.58 -10.46
N MET A 6 1.85 -13.51 -11.69
CA MET A 6 2.66 -13.29 -12.88
C MET A 6 2.11 -12.12 -13.67
N CYS A 7 2.99 -11.44 -14.39
CA CYS A 7 2.61 -10.46 -15.38
C CYS A 7 3.40 -10.71 -16.66
N LEU A 8 2.69 -10.81 -17.78
CA LEU A 8 3.24 -11.04 -19.11
C LEU A 8 2.79 -9.92 -20.04
N THR A 9 3.50 -9.73 -21.14
CA THR A 9 3.00 -8.91 -22.26
C THR A 9 1.86 -9.62 -22.98
N SER A 10 0.83 -8.89 -23.37
CA SER A 10 -0.36 -9.47 -24.02
C SER A 10 -0.06 -10.02 -25.42
N ASP A 11 0.69 -9.28 -26.23
CA ASP A 11 0.90 -9.65 -27.65
C ASP A 11 1.89 -10.80 -27.85
N GLY A 12 2.77 -11.08 -26.88
CA GLY A 12 3.87 -12.03 -27.04
C GLY A 12 4.11 -12.96 -25.86
N GLY A 13 3.41 -12.79 -24.74
CA GLY A 13 3.59 -13.63 -23.55
C GLY A 13 4.94 -13.48 -22.86
N VAL A 14 5.73 -12.46 -23.21
CA VAL A 14 7.05 -12.23 -22.60
C VAL A 14 6.86 -11.93 -21.12
N PRO A 15 7.46 -12.69 -20.20
CA PRO A 15 7.29 -12.45 -18.77
C PRO A 15 7.93 -11.13 -18.33
N ILE A 16 7.16 -10.30 -17.63
CA ILE A 16 7.61 -9.07 -16.97
C ILE A 16 8.14 -9.41 -15.58
N TYR A 17 7.33 -10.11 -14.78
CA TYR A 17 7.74 -10.66 -13.49
C TYR A 17 6.93 -11.91 -13.13
N SER A 18 7.47 -12.71 -12.21
CA SER A 18 6.80 -13.82 -11.55
C SER A 18 7.16 -13.82 -10.08
N LYS A 19 6.16 -13.80 -9.20
CA LYS A 19 6.29 -13.77 -7.75
C LYS A 19 5.46 -14.90 -7.16
N LYS A 20 5.87 -15.38 -5.99
CA LYS A 20 5.17 -16.45 -5.27
C LYS A 20 5.12 -16.18 -3.78
N ARG A 21 4.13 -16.74 -3.11
CA ARG A 21 4.00 -16.76 -1.66
C ARG A 21 3.43 -18.09 -1.17
N GLY A 22 3.88 -18.54 -0.01
CA GLY A 22 3.49 -19.80 0.60
C GLY A 22 4.34 -20.96 0.11
N ASP A 23 3.95 -22.17 0.51
CA ASP A 23 4.68 -23.38 0.22
C ASP A 23 4.38 -23.86 -1.20
N CYS A 24 5.09 -23.30 -2.17
CA CYS A 24 4.96 -23.63 -3.58
C CYS A 24 6.28 -23.51 -4.33
N GLU A 25 6.49 -24.43 -5.26
CA GLU A 25 7.64 -24.40 -6.14
C GLU A 25 7.55 -23.27 -7.16
N THR A 26 8.69 -22.79 -7.64
CA THR A 26 8.69 -21.85 -8.75
C THR A 26 8.18 -22.53 -10.01
N LEU A 27 7.20 -21.93 -10.68
CA LEU A 27 6.63 -22.50 -11.88
C LEU A 27 7.65 -22.49 -13.03
N PRO A 28 7.85 -23.62 -13.73
CA PRO A 28 8.72 -23.69 -14.90
C PRO A 28 8.30 -22.71 -15.99
N PHE A 29 9.26 -22.22 -16.78
CA PHE A 29 8.98 -21.34 -17.91
C PHE A 29 8.00 -21.95 -18.92
N SER A 30 8.08 -23.27 -19.14
CA SER A 30 7.13 -24.01 -19.98
C SER A 30 5.69 -23.89 -19.48
N THR A 31 5.46 -23.97 -18.16
CA THR A 31 4.14 -23.80 -17.57
C THR A 31 3.62 -22.38 -17.76
N ILE A 32 4.46 -21.37 -17.54
CA ILE A 32 4.09 -19.96 -17.77
C ILE A 32 3.73 -19.73 -19.23
N ALA A 33 4.51 -20.27 -20.17
CA ALA A 33 4.24 -20.19 -21.60
C ALA A 33 2.92 -20.88 -21.97
N SER A 34 2.61 -22.05 -21.40
CA SER A 34 1.34 -22.74 -21.61
C SER A 34 0.15 -21.93 -21.10
N LEU A 35 0.24 -21.32 -19.91
CA LEU A 35 -0.81 -20.46 -19.35
C LEU A 35 -1.09 -19.24 -20.24
N ASN A 36 -0.04 -18.66 -20.82
CA ASN A 36 -0.19 -17.61 -21.82
C ASN A 36 -0.82 -18.14 -23.12
N GLY A 37 -0.42 -19.34 -23.56
CA GLY A 37 -1.00 -20.00 -24.72
C GLY A 37 -2.50 -20.22 -24.60
N VAL A 38 -2.99 -20.61 -23.41
CA VAL A 38 -4.43 -20.72 -23.13
C VAL A 38 -5.12 -19.36 -23.31
N HIS A 39 -4.58 -18.30 -22.69
CA HIS A 39 -5.13 -16.95 -22.81
C HIS A 39 -5.19 -16.47 -24.27
N MET A 40 -4.09 -16.64 -25.01
CA MET A 40 -4.00 -16.24 -26.42
C MET A 40 -4.94 -17.04 -27.33
N PHE A 41 -5.12 -18.34 -27.06
CA PHE A 41 -6.06 -19.17 -27.79
C PHE A 41 -7.49 -18.67 -27.59
N CYS A 42 -7.93 -18.45 -26.35
CA CYS A 42 -9.25 -17.91 -26.05
C CYS A 42 -9.47 -16.55 -26.72
N LYS A 43 -8.49 -15.65 -26.61
CA LYS A 43 -8.52 -14.33 -27.26
C LYS A 43 -8.64 -14.42 -28.79
N SER A 44 -7.95 -15.38 -29.43
CA SER A 44 -8.06 -15.60 -30.88
C SER A 44 -9.45 -16.05 -31.33
N GLN A 45 -10.23 -16.66 -30.42
CA GLN A 45 -11.62 -17.06 -30.66
C GLN A 45 -12.63 -15.97 -30.24
N GLY A 46 -12.16 -14.82 -29.76
CA GLY A 46 -13.01 -13.75 -29.23
C GLY A 46 -13.72 -14.12 -27.92
N VAL A 47 -13.15 -15.05 -27.15
CA VAL A 47 -13.68 -15.52 -25.86
C VAL A 47 -12.77 -15.07 -24.73
N ASP A 48 -13.35 -14.47 -23.69
CA ASP A 48 -12.63 -14.14 -22.46
C ASP A 48 -12.63 -15.34 -21.51
N LEU A 49 -11.44 -15.73 -21.04
CA LEU A 49 -11.27 -16.74 -19.98
C LEU A 49 -10.86 -16.04 -18.66
N PRO A 50 -11.81 -15.59 -17.83
CA PRO A 50 -11.49 -14.83 -16.63
C PRO A 50 -10.94 -15.73 -15.51
N ILE A 51 -11.52 -16.91 -15.33
CA ILE A 51 -11.17 -17.83 -14.24
C ILE A 51 -11.42 -19.28 -14.64
N THR A 52 -10.54 -20.17 -14.17
CA THR A 52 -10.69 -21.62 -14.23
C THR A 52 -10.51 -22.19 -12.82
N TYR A 53 -11.46 -23.02 -12.38
CA TYR A 53 -11.36 -23.74 -11.12
C TYR A 53 -10.77 -25.12 -11.34
N LEU A 54 -9.85 -25.50 -10.47
CA LEU A 54 -9.27 -26.83 -10.33
C LEU A 54 -9.81 -27.46 -9.03
N GLU A 55 -9.45 -28.71 -8.75
CA GLU A 55 -9.95 -29.43 -7.55
C GLU A 55 -9.62 -28.70 -6.24
N ASP A 56 -8.44 -28.08 -6.15
CA ASP A 56 -7.92 -27.45 -4.94
C ASP A 56 -7.36 -26.03 -5.17
N SER A 57 -7.58 -25.47 -6.35
CA SER A 57 -6.96 -24.20 -6.74
C SER A 57 -7.79 -23.49 -7.80
N MET A 58 -7.45 -22.24 -8.06
CA MET A 58 -8.04 -21.46 -9.15
C MET A 58 -6.95 -20.70 -9.90
N ILE A 59 -7.18 -20.52 -11.20
CA ILE A 59 -6.34 -19.71 -12.07
C ILE A 59 -7.19 -18.56 -12.60
N MET A 60 -6.71 -17.34 -12.47
CA MET A 60 -7.36 -16.13 -12.95
C MET A 60 -6.48 -15.41 -13.96
N TRP A 61 -7.06 -15.01 -15.08
CA TRP A 61 -6.41 -14.15 -16.08
C TRP A 61 -7.11 -12.81 -16.13
N LYS A 62 -6.34 -11.73 -16.18
CA LYS A 62 -6.88 -10.39 -16.36
C LYS A 62 -5.96 -9.56 -17.23
N GLU A 63 -6.49 -9.14 -18.37
CA GLU A 63 -5.81 -8.25 -19.30
C GLU A 63 -6.06 -6.79 -18.92
N TYR A 64 -5.02 -5.97 -19.02
CA TYR A 64 -5.08 -4.54 -18.75
C TYR A 64 -4.51 -3.75 -19.93
N GLU A 65 -5.29 -2.76 -20.37
CA GLU A 65 -4.93 -1.82 -21.43
C GLU A 65 -4.54 -2.46 -22.77
N GLY A 66 -4.88 -3.74 -22.96
CA GLY A 66 -4.48 -4.51 -24.14
C GLY A 66 -2.98 -4.80 -24.23
N THR A 67 -2.18 -4.41 -23.24
CA THR A 67 -0.70 -4.50 -23.30
C THR A 67 -0.12 -5.53 -22.37
N ILE A 68 -0.74 -5.77 -21.22
CA ILE A 68 -0.26 -6.71 -20.22
C ILE A 68 -1.39 -7.63 -19.74
N VAL A 69 -1.03 -8.86 -19.43
CA VAL A 69 -1.90 -9.85 -18.80
C VAL A 69 -1.32 -10.24 -17.46
N MET A 70 -2.13 -10.13 -16.40
CA MET A 70 -1.80 -10.67 -15.09
C MET A 70 -2.46 -12.02 -14.91
N ILE A 71 -1.69 -12.97 -14.40
CA ILE A 71 -2.14 -14.33 -14.14
C ILE A 71 -1.92 -14.61 -12.65
N GLY A 72 -3.00 -14.98 -11.96
CA GLY A 72 -2.99 -15.39 -10.57
C GLY A 72 -3.32 -16.87 -10.45
N ILE A 73 -2.52 -17.62 -9.70
CA ILE A 73 -2.84 -19.00 -9.32
C ILE A 73 -2.88 -19.05 -7.80
N ALA A 74 -3.98 -19.51 -7.23
CA ALA A 74 -4.12 -19.54 -5.78
C ALA A 74 -4.79 -20.82 -5.29
N ARG A 75 -4.34 -21.28 -4.13
CA ARG A 75 -4.95 -22.32 -3.29
C ARG A 75 -5.22 -21.72 -1.90
N ASP A 76 -6.37 -22.08 -1.31
CA ASP A 76 -6.84 -21.59 0.00
C ASP A 76 -7.13 -20.08 0.06
N ILE A 77 -7.41 -19.43 -1.07
CA ILE A 77 -7.77 -17.99 -1.14
C ILE A 77 -9.10 -17.86 -1.88
N THR A 78 -9.93 -16.88 -1.47
CA THR A 78 -11.18 -16.61 -2.18
C THR A 78 -10.94 -15.94 -3.53
N GLU A 79 -11.79 -16.21 -4.52
CA GLU A 79 -11.75 -15.56 -5.84
C GLU A 79 -11.69 -14.03 -5.73
N LYS A 80 -12.49 -13.46 -4.83
CA LYS A 80 -12.55 -12.01 -4.60
C LYS A 80 -11.20 -11.47 -4.15
N THR A 81 -10.51 -12.16 -3.25
CA THR A 81 -9.19 -11.77 -2.76
C THR A 81 -8.15 -11.86 -3.88
N LEU A 82 -8.16 -12.92 -4.68
CA LEU A 82 -7.25 -13.05 -5.83
C LEU A 82 -7.49 -11.94 -6.87
N ARG A 83 -8.76 -11.64 -7.18
CA ARG A 83 -9.12 -10.56 -8.08
C ARG A 83 -8.61 -9.21 -7.59
N HIS A 84 -8.79 -8.92 -6.30
CA HIS A 84 -8.25 -7.70 -5.70
C HIS A 84 -6.73 -7.66 -5.75
N LEU A 85 -6.04 -8.78 -5.53
CA LEU A 85 -4.58 -8.82 -5.66
C LEU A 85 -4.13 -8.45 -7.08
N LEU A 86 -4.76 -9.02 -8.10
CA LEU A 86 -4.46 -8.70 -9.50
C LEU A 86 -4.73 -7.22 -9.78
N ASP A 87 -5.85 -6.70 -9.29
CA ASP A 87 -6.20 -5.28 -9.42
C ASP A 87 -5.17 -4.38 -8.74
N TYR A 88 -4.88 -4.59 -7.46
CA TYR A 88 -3.93 -3.76 -6.72
C TYR A 88 -2.50 -3.88 -7.25
N SER A 89 -2.11 -5.04 -7.77
CA SER A 89 -0.81 -5.21 -8.45
C SER A 89 -0.76 -4.36 -9.72
N TYR A 90 -1.83 -4.36 -10.52
CA TYR A 90 -1.90 -3.48 -11.69
C TYR A 90 -1.89 -2.00 -11.31
N GLN A 91 -2.69 -1.60 -10.30
CA GLN A 91 -2.71 -0.21 -9.82
C GLN A 91 -1.35 0.20 -9.24
N ALA A 92 -0.63 -0.70 -8.56
CA ALA A 92 0.74 -0.45 -8.10
C ALA A 92 1.72 -0.24 -9.26
N MET A 93 1.51 -0.92 -10.39
CA MET A 93 2.31 -0.71 -11.59
C MET A 93 2.05 0.69 -12.15
N VAL A 94 0.79 1.08 -12.31
CA VAL A 94 0.41 2.45 -12.70
C VAL A 94 1.02 3.47 -11.75
N PHE A 95 0.97 3.21 -10.45
CA PHE A 95 1.50 4.09 -9.41
C PHE A 95 3.00 4.35 -9.54
N CYS A 96 3.79 3.35 -9.98
CA CYS A 96 5.23 3.48 -10.10
C CYS A 96 5.69 4.09 -11.44
N VAL A 97 5.05 3.74 -12.56
CA VAL A 97 5.56 4.11 -13.91
C VAL A 97 4.58 4.93 -14.75
N GLY A 98 3.36 5.13 -14.26
CA GLY A 98 2.30 5.86 -14.96
C GLY A 98 1.61 5.04 -16.04
N ILE A 99 0.35 5.39 -16.32
CA ILE A 99 -0.49 4.63 -17.27
C ILE A 99 0.03 4.71 -18.70
N GLN A 100 0.65 5.83 -19.09
CA GLN A 100 1.13 6.04 -20.45
C GLN A 100 2.29 5.08 -20.78
N SER A 101 3.16 4.81 -19.80
CA SER A 101 4.27 3.86 -19.95
C SER A 101 3.76 2.42 -20.15
N ILE A 102 2.64 2.07 -19.52
CA ILE A 102 2.01 0.74 -19.64
C ILE A 102 1.28 0.58 -20.97
N LYS A 103 0.58 1.63 -21.43
CA LYS A 103 -0.12 1.62 -22.73
C LYS A 103 0.83 1.53 -23.92
N LYS A 104 2.08 1.95 -23.76
CA LYS A 104 3.07 2.04 -24.84
C LYS A 104 4.43 1.49 -24.40
N ILE A 105 4.46 0.22 -24.03
CA ILE A 105 5.71 -0.48 -23.69
C ILE A 105 6.52 -0.68 -24.98
N LYS A 106 7.55 0.15 -25.19
CA LYS A 106 8.45 0.05 -26.35
C LYS A 106 9.59 -0.95 -26.14
N ASN A 107 10.14 -0.99 -24.93
CA ASN A 107 11.27 -1.83 -24.57
C ASN A 107 11.01 -2.50 -23.21
N ILE A 108 10.84 -3.81 -23.23
CA ILE A 108 10.48 -4.62 -22.06
C ILE A 108 11.60 -4.62 -21.01
N ASP A 109 12.87 -4.68 -21.42
CA ASP A 109 13.99 -4.71 -20.47
C ASP A 109 14.15 -3.38 -19.73
N ARG A 110 13.96 -2.26 -20.44
CA ARG A 110 13.90 -0.93 -19.80
C ARG A 110 12.72 -0.86 -18.82
N PHE A 111 11.54 -1.30 -19.25
CA PHE A 111 10.34 -1.30 -18.41
C PHE A 111 10.54 -2.13 -17.12
N LYS A 112 11.12 -3.33 -17.22
CA LYS A 112 11.49 -4.17 -16.07
C LYS A 112 12.45 -3.48 -15.10
N ARG A 113 13.40 -2.67 -15.61
CA ARG A 113 14.34 -1.91 -14.77
C ARG A 113 13.62 -0.81 -14.01
N GLU A 114 12.69 -0.10 -14.65
CA GLU A 114 11.88 0.95 -14.01
C GLU A 114 11.00 0.38 -12.88
N LEU A 115 10.47 -0.83 -13.05
CA LEU A 115 9.70 -1.53 -12.01
C LEU A 115 10.54 -2.05 -10.83
N LYS A 116 11.85 -2.22 -11.00
CA LYS A 116 12.67 -2.97 -10.03
C LYS A 116 12.71 -2.34 -8.63
N ASN A 117 12.77 -1.01 -8.56
CA ASN A 117 13.08 -0.30 -7.31
C ASN A 117 11.87 -0.11 -6.40
N TYR A 118 10.70 0.24 -6.95
CA TYR A 118 9.52 0.57 -6.15
C TYR A 118 8.39 -0.45 -6.30
N TYR A 119 8.16 -0.91 -7.53
CA TYR A 119 7.03 -1.80 -7.81
C TYR A 119 7.21 -3.19 -7.19
N TYR A 120 8.39 -3.83 -7.32
CA TYR A 120 8.59 -5.17 -6.76
C TYR A 120 8.46 -5.22 -5.23
N PRO A 121 9.05 -4.29 -4.45
CA PRO A 121 8.81 -4.24 -3.00
C PRO A 121 7.33 -4.04 -2.63
N ILE A 122 6.59 -3.21 -3.38
CA ILE A 122 5.15 -3.02 -3.15
C ILE A 122 4.38 -4.31 -3.42
N VAL A 123 4.71 -5.05 -4.49
CA VAL A 123 4.09 -6.34 -4.80
C VAL A 123 4.40 -7.38 -3.72
N ASP A 124 5.63 -7.41 -3.20
CA ASP A 124 6.00 -8.30 -2.11
C ASP A 124 5.18 -7.99 -0.84
N GLN A 125 5.01 -6.71 -0.50
CA GLN A 125 4.12 -6.29 0.59
C GLN A 125 2.64 -6.63 0.33
N LEU A 126 2.14 -6.45 -0.89
CA LEU A 126 0.77 -6.86 -1.26
C LEU A 126 0.57 -8.35 -1.07
N LEU A 127 1.55 -9.16 -1.50
CA LEU A 127 1.53 -10.59 -1.29
C LEU A 127 1.52 -10.92 0.20
N GLU A 128 2.30 -10.23 1.04
CA GLU A 128 2.35 -10.40 2.51
C GLU A 128 1.02 -10.09 3.23
N VAL A 129 0.26 -9.11 2.74
CA VAL A 129 -0.99 -8.69 3.40
C VAL A 129 -2.25 -9.25 2.74
N VAL A 130 -2.12 -10.11 1.70
CA VAL A 130 -3.26 -10.63 0.92
C VAL A 130 -4.30 -11.40 1.74
N GLU A 131 -3.87 -12.07 2.80
CA GLU A 131 -4.72 -12.83 3.72
C GLU A 131 -5.48 -11.94 4.71
N ASN A 132 -5.10 -10.66 4.81
CA ASN A 132 -5.73 -9.75 5.75
C ASN A 132 -7.12 -9.34 5.22
N ASP A 133 -8.17 -9.55 6.01
CA ASP A 133 -9.53 -9.09 5.69
C ASP A 133 -9.58 -7.57 5.44
N PHE A 134 -8.61 -6.83 5.99
CA PHE A 134 -8.41 -5.40 5.82
C PHE A 134 -7.43 -5.05 4.70
N PHE A 135 -7.20 -5.96 3.75
CA PHE A 135 -6.32 -5.76 2.58
C PHE A 135 -6.53 -4.40 1.91
N ARG A 136 -7.79 -3.99 1.76
CA ARG A 136 -8.18 -2.72 1.11
C ARG A 136 -8.15 -1.51 2.05
N TYR A 137 -8.10 -1.73 3.35
CA TYR A 137 -8.16 -0.66 4.33
C TYR A 137 -6.75 -0.16 4.70
N VAL A 138 -6.71 1.07 5.19
CA VAL A 138 -5.50 1.70 5.71
C VAL A 138 -5.47 1.63 7.23
N ASP A 139 -4.33 1.22 7.79
CA ASP A 139 -4.10 1.12 9.23
C ASP A 139 -3.89 2.51 9.83
N CYS A 140 -4.68 2.82 10.86
CA CYS A 140 -4.67 4.09 11.57
C CYS A 140 -4.48 3.84 13.07
N ILE A 141 -4.14 4.90 13.79
CA ILE A 141 -4.05 4.89 15.24
C ILE A 141 -4.98 5.94 15.84
N LEU A 142 -5.42 5.70 17.07
CA LEU A 142 -6.14 6.69 17.86
C LEU A 142 -5.16 7.26 18.89
N CYS A 143 -4.91 8.56 18.80
CA CYS A 143 -4.09 9.32 19.74
C CYS A 143 -4.94 10.40 20.42
N THR A 144 -4.66 10.68 21.69
CA THR A 144 -5.26 11.78 22.45
C THR A 144 -5.00 13.13 21.79
N GLU A 145 -3.84 13.27 21.15
CA GLU A 145 -3.33 14.48 20.53
C GLU A 145 -3.87 14.70 19.11
N SER A 146 -4.67 13.76 18.57
CA SER A 146 -5.07 13.73 17.16
C SER A 146 -5.69 15.05 16.65
N THR A 147 -6.53 15.71 17.45
CA THR A 147 -7.14 17.01 17.09
C THR A 147 -6.11 18.15 17.04
N SER A 148 -5.19 18.19 18.01
CA SER A 148 -4.12 19.20 18.05
C SER A 148 -3.13 18.99 16.90
N MET A 149 -2.75 17.73 16.65
CA MET A 149 -1.90 17.33 15.52
C MET A 149 -2.54 17.70 14.19
N LEU A 150 -3.85 17.47 14.02
CA LEU A 150 -4.58 17.83 12.81
C LEU A 150 -4.59 19.35 12.58
N THR A 151 -4.77 20.14 13.64
CA THR A 151 -4.74 21.61 13.55
C THR A 151 -3.38 22.09 13.04
N LYS A 152 -2.30 21.57 13.64
CA LYS A 152 -0.91 21.86 13.21
C LYS A 152 -0.60 21.35 11.81
N LEU A 153 -1.11 20.18 11.46
CA LEU A 153 -0.96 19.60 10.12
C LEU A 153 -1.64 20.48 9.06
N ASN A 154 -2.81 21.05 9.35
CA ASN A 154 -3.49 21.96 8.45
C ASN A 154 -2.70 23.27 8.27
N GLU A 155 -2.19 23.87 9.34
CA GLU A 155 -1.28 25.03 9.27
C GLU A 155 -0.04 24.72 8.40
N PHE A 156 0.60 23.58 8.64
CA PHE A 156 1.75 23.11 7.86
C PHE A 156 1.40 22.90 6.38
N SER A 157 0.24 22.32 6.09
CA SER A 157 -0.24 22.04 4.73
C SER A 157 -0.34 23.32 3.89
N VAL A 158 -0.80 24.42 4.50
CA VAL A 158 -0.87 25.74 3.88
C VAL A 158 0.53 26.28 3.62
N GLN A 159 1.45 26.12 4.57
CA GLN A 159 2.83 26.60 4.45
C GLN A 159 3.60 25.91 3.31
N ILE A 160 3.41 24.60 3.11
CA ILE A 160 4.05 23.87 2.02
C ILE A 160 3.25 23.88 0.71
N GLY A 161 2.06 24.48 0.71
CA GLY A 161 1.18 24.58 -0.45
C GLY A 161 0.65 23.23 -0.94
N SER A 162 0.52 22.23 -0.06
CA SER A 162 -0.01 20.92 -0.41
C SER A 162 -1.25 20.58 0.42
N PRO A 163 -2.41 20.32 -0.21
CA PRO A 163 -3.61 19.90 0.51
C PRO A 163 -3.60 18.41 0.89
N PHE A 164 -2.54 17.67 0.55
CA PHE A 164 -2.45 16.22 0.72
C PHE A 164 -1.36 15.86 1.72
N CYS A 165 -1.58 16.20 2.98
CA CYS A 165 -0.65 15.90 4.06
C CYS A 165 -1.22 14.89 5.05
N ALA A 166 -0.37 14.01 5.57
CA ALA A 166 -0.68 13.08 6.65
C ALA A 166 0.50 12.95 7.61
N LEU A 167 0.18 12.74 8.88
CA LEU A 167 1.17 12.49 9.93
C LEU A 167 1.06 11.03 10.37
N LEU A 168 2.20 10.35 10.37
CA LEU A 168 2.33 8.94 10.66
C LEU A 168 3.06 8.73 11.97
N VAL A 169 2.60 7.76 12.75
CA VAL A 169 3.34 7.22 13.88
C VAL A 169 3.55 5.73 13.61
N ARG A 170 4.82 5.33 13.52
CA ARG A 170 5.30 3.99 13.16
C ARG A 170 4.60 3.45 11.89
N GLN A 171 4.61 4.26 10.83
CA GLN A 171 4.02 3.97 9.52
C GLN A 171 2.50 3.76 9.51
N ARG A 172 1.78 4.22 10.53
CA ARG A 172 0.31 4.24 10.59
C ARG A 172 -0.21 5.65 10.66
N ILE A 173 -1.35 5.91 10.03
CA ILE A 173 -1.90 7.27 9.96
C ILE A 173 -2.48 7.66 11.32
N ALA A 174 -1.93 8.72 11.91
CA ALA A 174 -2.45 9.33 13.14
C ALA A 174 -3.48 10.41 12.81
N CYS A 175 -3.16 11.28 11.86
CA CYS A 175 -4.08 12.27 11.32
C CYS A 175 -3.73 12.60 9.86
N GLY A 176 -4.69 13.15 9.14
CA GLY A 176 -4.54 13.56 7.75
C GLY A 176 -5.45 14.73 7.45
N THR A 177 -4.97 15.63 6.59
CA THR A 177 -5.75 16.72 6.00
C THR A 177 -7.01 16.20 5.29
N GLU A 178 -8.01 17.05 5.10
CA GLU A 178 -9.22 16.69 4.34
C GLU A 178 -8.87 16.17 2.95
N GLY A 179 -7.98 16.86 2.23
CA GLY A 179 -7.52 16.43 0.91
C GLY A 179 -6.87 15.05 0.92
N TRP A 180 -6.15 14.67 1.97
CA TRP A 180 -5.64 13.31 2.12
C TRP A 180 -6.77 12.28 2.23
N TRP A 181 -7.84 12.59 2.97
CA TRP A 181 -8.99 11.70 3.11
C TRP A 181 -9.93 11.71 1.88
N ASP A 182 -9.80 12.70 1.00
CA ASP A 182 -10.49 12.75 -0.30
C ASP A 182 -9.79 11.90 -1.37
N LEU A 183 -8.57 11.42 -1.12
CA LEU A 183 -7.90 10.48 -2.01
C LEU A 183 -8.67 9.15 -2.06
N ASP A 184 -8.68 8.53 -3.24
CA ASP A 184 -9.25 7.20 -3.40
C ASP A 184 -8.55 6.19 -2.49
N VAL A 185 -9.32 5.20 -2.02
CA VAL A 185 -8.83 4.13 -1.14
C VAL A 185 -7.62 3.42 -1.74
N ILE A 186 -7.59 3.20 -3.05
CA ILE A 186 -6.49 2.55 -3.74
C ILE A 186 -5.24 3.44 -3.70
N ASP A 187 -5.39 4.71 -4.05
CA ASP A 187 -4.28 5.67 -4.07
C ASP A 187 -3.64 5.77 -2.67
N ARG A 188 -4.46 5.92 -1.62
CA ARG A 188 -3.98 5.95 -0.23
C ARG A 188 -3.28 4.66 0.19
N LYS A 189 -3.86 3.51 -0.15
CA LYS A 189 -3.27 2.21 0.21
C LYS A 189 -1.90 2.03 -0.43
N LEU A 190 -1.73 2.43 -1.69
CA LEU A 190 -0.46 2.33 -2.40
C LEU A 190 0.61 3.25 -1.83
N LEU A 191 0.24 4.47 -1.40
CA LEU A 191 1.14 5.38 -0.68
C LEU A 191 1.66 4.74 0.62
N MET A 192 0.76 4.13 1.40
CA MET A 192 1.14 3.45 2.63
C MET A 192 1.98 2.18 2.37
N LEU A 193 1.69 1.44 1.30
CA LEU A 193 2.49 0.28 0.92
C LEU A 193 3.90 0.67 0.49
N LEU A 194 4.06 1.78 -0.23
CA LEU A 194 5.37 2.31 -0.62
C LEU A 194 6.23 2.66 0.61
N LEU A 195 5.62 3.27 1.63
CA LEU A 195 6.28 3.57 2.91
C LEU A 195 6.69 2.30 3.65
N ASN A 196 5.80 1.31 3.73
CA ASN A 196 6.07 0.04 4.40
C ASN A 196 7.08 -0.83 3.65
N ALA A 197 7.12 -0.74 2.33
CA ALA A 197 8.04 -1.49 1.49
C ALA A 197 9.46 -0.94 1.51
N SER A 198 9.65 0.30 1.98
CA SER A 198 10.97 0.94 2.01
C SER A 198 11.64 0.79 3.35
N SER A 199 12.95 0.54 3.31
CA SER A 199 13.81 0.50 4.50
C SER A 199 14.25 1.89 4.96
N THR A 200 14.02 2.94 4.17
CA THR A 200 14.39 4.31 4.49
C THR A 200 13.16 5.12 4.93
N ILE A 201 13.31 5.85 6.04
CA ILE A 201 12.26 6.71 6.59
C ILE A 201 12.09 7.98 5.73
N GLN A 202 13.18 8.42 5.09
CA GLN A 202 13.19 9.48 4.10
C GLN A 202 12.82 8.93 2.73
N GLN A 203 11.85 9.59 2.09
CA GLN A 203 11.48 9.34 0.71
C GLN A 203 11.22 10.67 -0.01
N ASP A 204 11.71 10.76 -1.23
CA ASP A 204 11.26 11.73 -2.24
C ASP A 204 11.20 10.98 -3.57
N VAL A 205 9.99 10.59 -3.96
CA VAL A 205 9.80 9.73 -5.14
C VAL A 205 8.63 10.20 -5.99
N PRO A 206 8.76 10.16 -7.33
CA PRO A 206 7.64 10.41 -8.21
C PRO A 206 6.66 9.24 -8.13
N VAL A 207 5.38 9.55 -7.95
CA VAL A 207 4.28 8.59 -7.94
C VAL A 207 3.15 9.07 -8.82
N PHE A 208 2.49 8.17 -9.52
CA PHE A 208 1.25 8.47 -10.22
C PHE A 208 0.10 8.01 -9.34
N LEU A 209 -1.01 8.73 -9.30
CA LEU A 209 -2.16 8.33 -8.49
C LEU A 209 -3.14 7.58 -9.39
N PRO A 210 -3.25 6.24 -9.34
CA PRO A 210 -3.98 5.49 -10.36
C PRO A 210 -5.45 5.91 -10.55
N LYS A 211 -6.10 6.40 -9.49
CA LYS A 211 -7.49 6.89 -9.57
C LYS A 211 -7.56 8.39 -9.80
N LYS A 212 -6.81 9.18 -9.04
CA LYS A 212 -6.87 10.65 -9.14
C LYS A 212 -6.20 11.20 -10.39
N SER A 213 -5.03 10.69 -10.74
CA SER A 213 -4.20 11.21 -11.83
C SER A 213 -3.18 10.18 -12.30
N PRO A 214 -3.59 9.24 -13.17
CA PRO A 214 -2.75 8.12 -13.60
C PRO A 214 -1.67 8.51 -14.62
N SER A 215 -1.78 9.69 -15.25
CA SER A 215 -0.87 10.16 -16.30
C SER A 215 0.11 11.24 -15.85
N ILE A 216 -0.15 11.92 -14.73
CA ILE A 216 0.69 13.02 -14.22
C ILE A 216 1.28 12.57 -12.89
N ALA A 217 2.61 12.63 -12.78
CA ALA A 217 3.32 12.29 -11.57
C ALA A 217 3.18 13.39 -10.51
N TYR A 218 2.91 12.98 -9.29
CA TYR A 218 3.08 13.74 -8.06
C TYR A 218 4.43 13.37 -7.46
N ARG A 219 4.94 14.26 -6.61
CA ARG A 219 6.10 13.95 -5.78
C ARG A 219 5.60 13.53 -4.42
N PHE A 220 5.80 12.27 -4.05
CA PHE A 220 5.47 11.77 -2.72
C PHE A 220 6.69 11.83 -1.83
N ILE A 221 6.51 12.48 -0.69
CA ILE A 221 7.60 12.81 0.21
C ILE A 221 7.25 12.28 1.59
N SER A 222 8.25 11.70 2.26
CA SER A 222 8.22 11.33 3.67
C SER A 222 9.40 11.97 4.38
N ILE A 223 9.10 12.77 5.40
CA ILE A 223 10.09 13.50 6.20
C ILE A 223 10.01 12.98 7.64
N PRO A 224 11.07 12.37 8.19
CA PRO A 224 11.12 12.00 9.59
C PRO A 224 11.13 13.25 10.48
N LEU A 225 10.26 13.27 11.49
CA LEU A 225 10.24 14.29 12.55
C LEU A 225 10.89 13.76 13.82
N THR A 226 10.59 12.50 14.19
CA THR A 226 11.24 11.76 15.29
C THR A 226 11.64 10.35 14.80
N GLN A 227 12.09 9.47 15.72
CA GLN A 227 12.37 8.07 15.37
C GLN A 227 11.11 7.30 14.96
N GLY A 228 9.97 7.60 15.58
CA GLY A 228 8.69 6.94 15.29
C GLY A 228 7.69 7.80 14.54
N VAL A 229 7.93 9.09 14.34
CA VAL A 229 6.97 10.01 13.71
C VAL A 229 7.52 10.58 12.41
N SER A 230 6.72 10.50 11.35
CA SER A 230 7.02 11.10 10.06
C SER A 230 5.83 11.87 9.51
N ILE A 231 6.11 12.86 8.68
CA ILE A 231 5.11 13.57 7.89
C ILE A 231 5.23 13.15 6.44
N CYS A 232 4.09 12.92 5.81
CA CYS A 232 4.00 12.60 4.39
C CYS A 232 3.19 13.67 3.67
N ALA A 233 3.62 13.99 2.46
CA ALA A 233 2.94 14.96 1.60
C ALA A 233 2.99 14.55 0.13
N LEU A 234 1.94 14.87 -0.62
CA LEU A 234 1.97 14.86 -2.09
C LEU A 234 2.17 16.29 -2.58
N CYS A 235 3.33 16.57 -3.16
CA CYS A 235 3.73 17.89 -3.60
C CYS A 235 3.91 17.95 -5.13
N GLY A 236 4.02 19.16 -5.65
CA GLY A 236 4.51 19.39 -7.00
C GLY A 236 6.05 19.26 -7.08
N ALA A 237 6.59 19.79 -8.18
CA ALA A 237 8.03 19.82 -8.42
C ALA A 237 8.80 20.69 -7.40
N GLU A 238 8.17 21.75 -6.91
CA GLU A 238 8.74 22.65 -5.90
C GLU A 238 7.90 22.62 -4.61
N PRO A 239 8.50 22.88 -3.43
CA PRO A 239 9.92 23.17 -3.17
C PRO A 239 10.78 21.89 -2.94
N PRO A 240 12.10 21.89 -3.19
CA PRO A 240 12.94 20.70 -3.12
C PRO A 240 12.96 20.05 -1.72
N TYR A 241 13.33 18.77 -1.63
CA TYR A 241 13.30 17.99 -0.38
C TYR A 241 13.99 18.69 0.79
N ASP A 242 15.22 19.19 0.60
CA ASP A 242 16.01 19.79 1.68
C ASP A 242 15.34 21.04 2.27
N VAL A 243 14.65 21.81 1.42
CA VAL A 243 13.86 22.98 1.86
C VAL A 243 12.65 22.52 2.66
N LEU A 244 11.91 21.51 2.18
CA LEU A 244 10.79 20.94 2.92
C LEU A 244 11.22 20.34 4.26
N GLN A 245 12.37 19.68 4.30
CA GLN A 245 12.93 19.12 5.53
C GLN A 245 13.26 20.25 6.52
N GLY A 246 13.90 21.33 6.05
CA GLY A 246 14.19 22.50 6.88
C GLY A 246 12.92 23.17 7.43
N ILE A 247 11.92 23.40 6.57
CA ILE A 247 10.61 23.93 6.98
C ILE A 247 9.93 23.00 7.99
N SER A 248 9.94 21.70 7.74
CA SER A 248 9.34 20.71 8.64
C SER A 248 10.00 20.71 10.00
N GLN A 249 11.34 20.70 10.06
CA GLN A 249 12.06 20.74 11.32
C GLN A 249 11.77 22.02 12.09
N GLN A 250 11.80 23.18 11.44
CA GLN A 250 11.51 24.45 12.09
C GLN A 250 10.08 24.54 12.61
N PHE A 251 9.11 24.07 11.81
CA PHE A 251 7.69 24.11 12.16
C PHE A 251 7.36 23.16 13.31
N TRP A 252 7.84 21.92 13.26
CA TRP A 252 7.48 20.89 14.24
C TRP A 252 8.34 20.91 15.50
N MET A 253 9.44 21.68 15.53
CA MET A 253 10.31 21.78 16.72
C MET A 253 9.57 22.30 17.95
N SER A 254 8.62 23.23 17.79
CA SER A 254 7.82 23.75 18.92
C SER A 254 6.79 22.75 19.45
N GLU A 255 6.46 21.72 18.67
CA GLU A 255 5.43 20.72 18.98
C GLU A 255 6.03 19.34 19.29
N LEU A 256 7.35 19.27 19.52
CA LEU A 256 8.07 17.99 19.65
C LEU A 256 7.52 17.12 20.80
N ASP A 257 7.17 17.73 21.93
CA ASP A 257 6.61 17.02 23.09
C ASP A 257 5.27 16.33 22.74
N MET A 258 4.44 16.97 21.90
CA MET A 258 3.19 16.38 21.41
C MET A 258 3.47 15.14 20.55
N LEU A 259 4.46 15.22 19.66
CA LEU A 259 4.84 14.10 18.78
C LEU A 259 5.40 12.92 19.59
N ILE A 260 6.23 13.20 20.59
CA ILE A 260 6.79 12.18 21.49
C ILE A 260 5.67 11.52 22.30
N ALA A 261 4.71 12.28 22.83
CA ALA A 261 3.56 11.73 23.55
C ALA A 261 2.72 10.80 22.66
N ALA A 262 2.46 11.20 21.42
CA ALA A 262 1.75 10.36 20.44
C ALA A 262 2.50 9.04 20.15
N GLU A 263 3.84 9.08 20.09
CA GLU A 263 4.69 7.90 19.92
C GLU A 263 4.65 6.95 21.12
N GLN A 264 4.69 7.48 22.35
CA GLN A 264 4.65 6.67 23.58
C GLN A 264 3.31 5.95 23.76
N ASN A 265 2.21 6.55 23.29
CA ASN A 265 0.88 5.96 23.36
C ASN A 265 0.61 4.91 22.26
N TYR A 266 1.54 4.69 21.32
CA TYR A 266 1.38 3.76 20.21
C TYR A 266 1.01 2.34 20.63
N ALA A 267 1.59 1.83 21.73
CA ALA A 267 1.40 0.43 22.15
C ALA A 267 -0.07 0.09 22.45
N LYS A 268 -0.86 1.07 22.92
CA LYS A 268 -2.28 0.86 23.22
C LYS A 268 -3.14 0.98 21.96
N HIS A 269 -2.73 1.74 20.94
CA HIS A 269 -3.55 2.11 19.77
C HIS A 269 -4.86 2.85 20.13
N PHE A 270 -5.01 3.29 21.39
CA PHE A 270 -6.10 4.13 21.87
C PHE A 270 -5.63 5.07 23.00
N PRO A 271 -6.30 6.24 23.15
CA PRO A 271 -6.09 7.18 24.25
C PRO A 271 -6.06 6.52 25.63
N ALA A 272 -5.16 6.94 26.51
CA ALA A 272 -5.18 6.51 27.92
C ALA A 272 -6.47 6.89 28.67
N THR A 273 -7.24 7.83 28.13
CA THR A 273 -8.56 8.25 28.64
C THR A 273 -9.68 7.25 28.36
N VAL A 274 -9.46 6.28 27.47
CA VAL A 274 -10.43 5.23 27.17
C VAL A 274 -10.10 4.03 28.05
N GLU A 275 -10.90 3.81 29.08
CA GLU A 275 -10.86 2.59 29.88
C GLU A 275 -11.67 1.50 29.15
N LEU A 276 -10.99 0.42 28.78
CA LEU A 276 -11.64 -0.79 28.28
C LEU A 276 -11.86 -1.74 29.44
N ASP A 277 -12.98 -2.46 29.39
CA ASP A 277 -13.23 -3.56 30.32
C ASP A 277 -12.04 -4.56 30.25
N PRO A 278 -11.48 -5.01 31.38
CA PRO A 278 -10.35 -5.93 31.43
C PRO A 278 -10.57 -7.25 30.66
N HIS A 279 -11.81 -7.65 30.40
CA HIS A 279 -12.16 -8.84 29.63
C HIS A 279 -12.12 -8.61 28.11
N ILE A 280 -11.95 -7.37 27.65
CA ILE A 280 -11.79 -7.04 26.24
C ILE A 280 -10.36 -7.40 25.82
N ILE A 281 -10.22 -8.54 25.15
CA ILE A 281 -8.95 -9.03 24.58
C ILE A 281 -8.45 -8.19 23.39
N GLY A 282 -9.30 -7.31 22.86
CA GLY A 282 -8.97 -6.41 21.77
C GLY A 282 -10.23 -5.81 21.14
N PHE A 283 -10.04 -4.79 20.31
CA PHE A 283 -11.11 -4.21 19.53
C PHE A 283 -10.63 -3.87 18.13
N LEU A 284 -11.61 -3.72 17.24
CA LEU A 284 -11.43 -3.30 15.87
C LEU A 284 -12.46 -2.22 15.56
N LEU A 285 -12.00 -1.02 15.25
CA LEU A 285 -12.83 0.03 14.69
C LEU A 285 -12.65 0.05 13.17
N LEU A 286 -13.78 0.00 12.45
CA LEU A 286 -13.80 0.05 10.99
C LEU A 286 -14.62 1.25 10.54
N ASN A 287 -13.98 2.16 9.81
CA ASN A 287 -14.69 3.16 9.03
C ASN A 287 -14.75 2.66 7.57
N ARG A 288 -15.94 2.23 7.15
CA ARG A 288 -16.18 1.68 5.82
C ARG A 288 -16.21 2.74 4.73
N GLU A 289 -16.61 3.96 5.05
CA GLU A 289 -16.70 5.08 4.11
C GLU A 289 -15.31 5.53 3.67
N GLN A 290 -14.41 5.71 4.64
CA GLN A 290 -13.02 6.11 4.40
C GLN A 290 -12.07 4.93 4.24
N ALA A 291 -12.57 3.69 4.30
CA ALA A 291 -11.78 2.46 4.26
C ALA A 291 -10.52 2.51 5.15
N LYS A 292 -10.71 2.88 6.41
CA LYS A 292 -9.65 2.89 7.43
C LYS A 292 -10.05 2.06 8.64
N TYR A 293 -9.05 1.51 9.32
CA TYR A 293 -9.27 0.69 10.50
C TYR A 293 -8.28 1.03 11.61
N VAL A 294 -8.69 0.76 12.85
CA VAL A 294 -7.81 0.79 14.01
C VAL A 294 -7.99 -0.54 14.72
N MET A 295 -6.90 -1.24 14.96
CA MET A 295 -6.90 -2.50 15.70
C MET A 295 -6.01 -2.38 16.91
N SER A 296 -6.57 -2.68 18.09
CA SER A 296 -5.79 -2.91 19.29
C SER A 296 -6.02 -4.33 19.77
N ARG A 297 -4.93 -5.02 20.11
CA ARG A 297 -4.99 -6.29 20.84
C ARG A 297 -4.55 -5.96 22.25
N GLY A 298 -5.41 -6.24 23.24
CA GLY A 298 -5.01 -6.19 24.63
C GLY A 298 -3.80 -7.10 24.77
N VAL A 299 -2.66 -6.56 25.17
CA VAL A 299 -1.55 -7.41 25.63
C VAL A 299 -2.13 -8.16 26.82
N PRO A 300 -2.25 -9.50 26.80
CA PRO A 300 -2.65 -10.20 28.00
C PRO A 300 -1.60 -9.84 29.04
N SER A 301 -2.02 -9.17 30.10
CA SER A 301 -1.20 -8.99 31.29
C SER A 301 -0.80 -10.38 31.73
N LEU A 302 0.46 -10.77 31.48
CA LEU A 302 1.12 -11.87 32.16
C LEU A 302 1.32 -11.46 33.63
N ASN A 303 0.21 -11.28 34.35
CA ASN A 303 0.17 -11.35 35.80
C ASN A 303 0.03 -12.83 36.16
N ASN A 304 1.13 -13.59 36.03
CA ASN A 304 1.29 -14.74 36.90
C ASN A 304 1.75 -14.21 38.27
N SER A 305 0.77 -13.79 39.06
CA SER A 305 0.94 -13.66 40.51
C SER A 305 0.85 -15.06 41.13
N THR A 306 1.95 -15.52 41.73
CA THR A 306 2.02 -16.19 43.06
C THR A 306 3.51 -16.29 43.40
N ALA A 307 4.03 -15.44 44.30
CA ALA A 307 3.97 -15.53 45.76
C ALA A 307 4.98 -16.55 46.32
N THR A 308 5.89 -16.01 47.16
CA THR A 308 6.61 -16.61 48.31
C THR A 308 6.91 -18.10 48.30
#